data_AF-A0A345DNL1-F1
#
_entry.id   AF-A0A345DNL1-F1
#
_cell.length_a   1.000
_cell.length_b   1.000
_cell.length_c   1.000
_cell.angle_alpha   90.00
_cell.angle_beta   90.00
_cell.angle_gamma   90.00
#
_symmetry.space_group_name_H-M   'P 1'
#
loop_
_entity.id
_entity.type
_entity.pdbx_description
1 polymer ?
#
loop_
_entity_poly.entity_id
_entity_poly.type
_entity_poly.pdbx_seq_one_letter_code
_entity_poly.pdbx_strand_id
1 'polypeptide(L)' 'MSDDWNYIYYFNDTNDKTKQQKLGEKQLERQTQLITFTKLNEKELGIGYNFVGVFTFIGFLDKDYKTMIYQKTKNSYQLK' A
#
# COMPACT_ATOMS: atom_id res chain seq x y z
N MET A 1 4.32 2.21 -7.71
CA MET A 1 4.94 0.94 -7.25
C MET A 1 6.40 1.01 -7.65
N SER A 2 7.34 0.47 -6.88
CA SER A 2 8.74 0.38 -7.31
C SER A 2 8.91 -0.62 -8.44
N ASP A 3 9.95 -0.48 -9.25
CA ASP A 3 10.22 -1.34 -10.41
C ASP A 3 10.42 -2.81 -10.02
N ASP A 4 10.97 -3.06 -8.84
CA ASP A 4 11.23 -4.38 -8.27
C ASP A 4 10.02 -4.96 -7.51
N TRP A 5 8.89 -4.23 -7.47
CA TRP A 5 7.66 -4.62 -6.76
C TRP A 5 7.81 -4.79 -5.24
N ASN A 6 8.91 -4.33 -4.64
CA ASN A 6 9.12 -4.40 -3.20
C ASN A 6 8.42 -3.29 -2.42
N TYR A 7 8.04 -2.19 -3.07
CA TYR A 7 7.38 -1.05 -2.44
C TYR A 7 6.13 -0.59 -3.19
N ILE A 8 5.08 -0.27 -2.43
CA ILE A 8 3.95 0.51 -2.91
C ILE A 8 3.91 1.86 -2.24
N TYR A 9 3.49 2.85 -3.02
CA TYR A 9 3.33 4.23 -2.58
C TYR A 9 1.86 4.58 -2.71
N TYR A 10 1.25 5.01 -1.62
CA TYR A 10 -0.13 5.47 -1.59
C TYR A 10 -0.15 6.96 -1.30
N PHE A 11 -0.62 7.73 -2.27
CA PHE A 11 -0.74 9.18 -2.14
C PHE A 11 -2.12 9.55 -1.59
N ASN A 12 -2.14 10.34 -0.52
CA ASN A 12 -3.35 10.86 0.09
C ASN A 12 -3.30 12.38 0.12
N ASP A 13 -4.07 13.03 -0.76
CA ASP A 13 -4.06 14.49 -0.90
C ASP A 13 -4.95 15.22 0.12
N THR A 14 -5.13 14.65 1.32
CA THR A 14 -5.80 15.42 2.37
C THR A 14 -4.91 16.59 2.79
N ASN A 15 -5.52 17.77 2.98
CA ASN A 15 -4.79 18.96 3.42
C ASN A 15 -4.53 18.99 4.94
N ASP A 16 -5.05 18.01 5.70
CA ASP A 16 -4.89 17.95 7.16
C ASP A 16 -3.71 17.05 7.57
N LYS A 17 -2.55 17.68 7.77
CA LYS A 17 -1.30 17.01 8.18
C LYS A 17 -1.45 16.23 9.50
N THR A 18 -2.15 16.81 10.48
CA THR A 18 -2.32 16.19 11.80
C THR A 18 -3.13 14.90 11.70
N LYS A 19 -4.15 14.87 10.85
CA LYS A 19 -4.91 13.63 10.59
C LYS A 19 -4.06 12.57 9.91
N GLN A 20 -3.24 12.94 8.92
CA GLN A 20 -2.35 12.00 8.24
C GLN A 20 -1.32 11.40 9.18
N GLN A 21 -0.65 12.23 9.96
CA GLN A 21 0.32 11.77 10.94
C GLN A 21 -0.31 10.75 11.91
N LYS A 22 -1.47 11.10 12.51
CA LYS A 22 -2.20 10.19 13.43
C LYS A 22 -2.65 8.90 12.75
N LEU A 23 -3.03 8.95 11.47
CA LEU A 23 -3.37 7.77 10.70
C LEU A 23 -2.15 6.86 10.53
N GLY A 24 -1.00 7.43 10.17
CA GLY A 24 0.25 6.68 10.03
C GLY A 24 0.74 6.07 11.35
N GLU A 25 0.71 6.82 12.44
CA GLU A 25 1.04 6.33 13.79
C GLU A 25 0.20 5.10 14.16
N LYS A 26 -1.13 5.17 13.93
CA LYS A 26 -2.03 4.03 14.16
C LYS A 26 -1.72 2.84 13.26
N GLN A 27 -1.37 3.08 12.00
CA GLN A 27 -1.02 1.99 11.08
C GLN A 27 0.29 1.31 11.46
N LEU A 28 1.28 2.06 11.95
CA LEU A 28 2.54 1.54 12.48
C LEU A 28 2.30 0.71 13.74
N GLU A 29 1.57 1.25 14.71
CA GLU A 29 1.24 0.57 15.97
C GLU A 29 0.54 -0.77 15.71
N ARG A 30 -0.41 -0.79 14.77
CA ARG A 30 -1.17 -1.99 14.40
C ARG A 30 -0.46 -2.93 13.43
N GLN A 31 0.72 -2.54 12.94
CA GLN A 31 1.42 -3.24 11.85
C GLN A 31 0.49 -3.55 10.67
N THR A 32 -0.23 -2.53 10.20
CA THR A 32 -1.27 -2.70 9.19
C THR A 32 -0.70 -3.33 7.92
N GLN A 33 -1.37 -4.38 7.44
CA GLN A 33 -1.01 -5.12 6.23
C GLN A 33 -2.07 -4.94 5.15
N LEU A 34 -1.61 -4.84 3.90
CA LEU A 34 -2.42 -4.78 2.69
C LEU A 34 -2.22 -6.07 1.89
N ILE A 35 -3.27 -6.86 1.75
CA ILE A 35 -3.32 -7.96 0.77
C ILE A 35 -3.61 -7.31 -0.58
N THR A 36 -2.60 -7.24 -1.45
CA THR A 36 -2.64 -6.36 -2.61
C THR A 36 -2.86 -7.14 -3.90
N PHE A 37 -3.83 -6.69 -4.68
CA PHE A 37 -4.09 -7.16 -6.03
C PHE A 37 -3.95 -5.97 -6.99
N THR A 38 -3.23 -6.15 -8.09
CA THR A 38 -3.18 -5.15 -9.16
C THR A 38 -4.27 -5.40 -10.17
N LYS A 39 -4.89 -4.30 -10.63
CA LYS A 39 -5.88 -4.36 -11.70
C LYS A 39 -5.17 -4.59 -13.03
N LEU A 40 -5.55 -5.64 -13.72
CA LEU A 40 -5.23 -5.89 -15.12
C LEU A 40 -6.40 -5.39 -15.97
N ASN A 41 -6.12 -4.60 -17.00
CA ASN A 41 -7.14 -4.08 -17.90
C ASN A 41 -6.85 -4.59 -19.31
N GLU A 42 -7.45 -5.73 -19.64
CA GLU A 42 -7.27 -6.39 -20.93
C GLU A 42 -8.47 -6.06 -21.81
N LYS A 43 -8.23 -5.32 -22.90
CA LYS A 43 -9.32 -4.78 -23.75
C LYS A 43 -10.31 -5.86 -24.23
N GLU A 44 -9.84 -7.08 -24.47
CA GLU A 44 -10.66 -8.19 -24.99
C GLU A 44 -11.23 -9.09 -23.89
N LEU A 45 -10.56 -9.19 -22.73
CA LEU A 45 -10.88 -10.14 -21.66
C LEU A 45 -11.53 -9.47 -20.43
N GLY A 46 -11.60 -8.14 -20.42
CA GLY A 46 -12.20 -7.35 -19.34
C GLY A 46 -11.24 -7.02 -18.21
N ILE A 47 -11.80 -6.78 -17.02
CA ILE A 47 -11.02 -6.41 -15.83
C ILE A 47 -10.63 -7.68 -15.07
N GLY A 48 -9.32 -7.92 -14.97
CA GLY A 48 -8.74 -8.95 -14.12
C GLY A 48 -8.04 -8.36 -12.90
N TYR A 49 -7.70 -9.21 -11.94
CA TYR A 49 -6.90 -8.82 -10.78
C TYR A 49 -5.81 -9.87 -10.54
N ASN A 50 -4.56 -9.41 -10.49
CA ASN A 50 -3.41 -10.27 -10.18
C ASN A 50 -2.97 -10.05 -8.74
N PHE A 51 -2.82 -11.13 -7.96
CA PHE A 51 -2.25 -11.04 -6.62
C PHE A 51 -0.77 -10.68 -6.71
N VAL A 52 -0.34 -9.66 -5.98
CA VAL A 52 1.04 -9.16 -6.07
C VAL A 52 1.80 -9.23 -4.76
N GLY A 53 1.13 -9.50 -3.64
CA GLY A 53 1.77 -9.73 -2.35
C GLY A 53 1.03 -9.13 -1.16
N VAL A 54 1.58 -9.37 0.03
CA VAL A 54 1.20 -8.69 1.26
C VAL A 54 2.21 -7.60 1.56
N PHE A 55 1.74 -6.40 1.81
CA PHE A 55 2.57 -5.21 2.06
C PHE A 55 2.28 -4.64 3.44
N THR A 56 3.32 -4.30 4.20
CA THR A 56 3.20 -3.72 5.54
C THR A 56 3.51 -2.23 5.49
N PHE A 57 2.72 -1.42 6.19
CA PHE A 57 3.01 0.02 6.31
C PHE A 57 4.32 0.24 7.05
N ILE A 58 5.24 1.03 6.47
CA ILE A 58 6.54 1.32 7.09
C ILE A 58 6.77 2.81 7.38
N GLY A 59 5.87 3.69 6.93
CA GLY A 59 5.94 5.12 7.22
C GLY A 59 5.56 6.01 6.03
N PHE A 60 6.10 7.22 6.02
CA PHE A 60 5.90 8.18 4.95
C PHE A 60 7.21 8.44 4.21
N LEU A 61 7.12 8.75 2.91
CA LEU A 61 8.29 9.10 2.11
C LEU A 61 8.89 10.44 2.56
N ASP A 62 8.01 11.39 2.88
CA ASP A 62 8.35 12.78 3.18
C ASP A 62 7.69 13.26 4.49
N LYS A 63 8.18 14.40 5.00
CA LYS A 63 7.66 15.05 6.22
C LYS A 63 6.30 15.75 6.01
N ASP A 64 5.78 15.75 4.79
CA ASP A 64 4.45 16.30 4.49
C ASP A 64 3.32 15.30 4.81
N TYR A 65 3.66 14.05 5.11
CA TYR A 65 2.74 12.96 5.41
C TYR A 65 1.73 12.65 4.29
N LYS A 66 2.03 13.03 3.04
CA LYS A 66 1.13 12.80 1.90
C LYS A 66 1.33 11.45 1.24
N THR A 67 2.58 10.97 1.21
CA THR A 67 2.95 9.73 0.53
C THR A 67 3.25 8.66 1.56
N MET A 68 2.32 7.72 1.73
CA MET A 68 2.48 6.52 2.54
C MET A 68 3.31 5.49 1.77
N ILE A 69 4.26 4.85 2.44
CA ILE A 69 5.08 3.78 1.87
C ILE A 69 4.78 2.44 2.58
N TYR A 70 4.60 1.40 1.79
CA TYR A 70 4.46 0.04 2.29
C TYR A 70 5.48 -0.87 1.63
N GLN A 71 6.06 -1.77 2.42
CA GLN A 71 7.06 -2.74 1.98
C GLN A 71 6.44 -4.12 1.84
N LYS A 72 6.77 -4.83 0.77
CA LYS A 72 6.36 -6.21 0.56
C LYS A 72 6.96 -7.12 1.63
N THR A 73 6.13 -7.89 2.31
CA THR A 73 6.55 -8.84 3.33
C THR A 73 6.23 -10.29 2.98
N LYS A 74 5.26 -10.54 2.08
CA LYS A 74 4.93 -11.90 1.61
C LYS A 74 4.57 -11.94 0.14
N ASN A 75 4.94 -13.04 -0.52
CA ASN A 75 4.56 -13.36 -1.91
C ASN A 75 3.36 -14.31 -1.99
N SER A 76 2.77 -14.67 -0.85
CA SER A 76 1.59 -15.52 -0.76
C SER A 76 0.70 -15.03 0.38
N TYR A 77 -0.60 -15.33 0.25
CA TYR A 77 -1.59 -15.11 1.29
C TYR A 77 -2.47 -16.36 1.38
N GLN A 78 -2.69 -16.85 2.60
CA GLN A 78 -3.56 -17.99 2.86
C GLN A 78 -4.72 -17.52 3.73
N LEU A 79 -5.94 -17.69 3.23
CA LEU A 79 -7.15 -17.46 4.01
C LEU A 79 -7.24 -18.60 5.04
N LYS A 80 -7.34 -18.24 6.32
CA LYS A 80 -7.59 -19.19 7.41
C LYS A 80 -9.09 -19.34 7.62
#